data_AF-A0A8T3TDH7-F1
#
_entry.id   AF-A0A8T3TDH7-F1
#
_cell.length_a   1.000
_cell.length_b   1.000
_cell.length_c   1.000
_cell.angle_alpha   90.00
_cell.angle_beta   90.00
_cell.angle_gamma   90.00
#
_symmetry.space_group_name_H-M   'P 1'
#
loop_
_entity.id
_entity.type
_entity.pdbx_description
1 polymer ?
#
loop_
_entity_poly.entity_id
_entity_poly.type
_entity_poly.pdbx_seq_one_letter_code
_entity_poly.pdbx_strand_id
1 'polypeptide(L)'
;MEPSPMPRYDISNDGMGPYAIFYCDRDEREYRSNPSIGTTIKENVQRGALGGFLRNIPIVGASAANEVENDRYRTDMSPQELQSAWDQTRQFFRECPTCRQIVCIPDFDEPAGFCDEDSPRAAEVEAAKAQQAAQAWKGIADAFGVTGAIQKGMANAAAQAEAGQATCPTDGTKAPAGTRFCPHCGSQMTQPGTSPAAAAGPSTCASCGTALAAGMKFCPDCGTAAPQPKACASCGTQLTADAKFCPNCGTPSA
;
A
#
# COMPACT_ATOMS: atom_id res chain seq x y z
N MET A 1 16.91 -23.17 19.28
CA MET A 1 16.88 -22.03 18.35
C MET A 1 18.19 -22.08 17.61
N GLU A 2 18.16 -22.47 16.33
CA GLU A 2 19.33 -22.48 15.45
C GLU A 2 19.94 -21.07 15.43
N PRO A 3 21.27 -20.89 15.36
CA PRO A 3 21.85 -19.55 15.32
C PRO A 3 21.34 -18.84 14.07
N SER A 4 20.61 -17.74 14.25
CA SER A 4 20.16 -16.91 13.13
C SER A 4 21.38 -16.52 12.29
N PRO A 5 21.24 -16.53 10.95
CA PRO A 5 22.30 -16.07 10.06
C PRO A 5 22.71 -14.63 10.40
N MET A 6 23.95 -14.29 10.09
CA MET A 6 24.47 -12.95 10.32
C MET A 6 23.81 -11.97 9.32
N PRO A 7 23.23 -10.85 9.79
CA PRO A 7 22.64 -9.83 8.92
C PRO A 7 23.72 -9.09 8.14
N ARG A 8 23.30 -8.18 7.25
CA ARG A 8 24.23 -7.26 6.59
C ARG A 8 25.06 -6.53 7.65
N TYR A 9 26.36 -6.40 7.38
CA TYR A 9 27.27 -5.75 8.30
C TYR A 9 28.37 -4.97 7.57
N ASP A 10 28.89 -3.97 8.26
CA ASP A 10 30.10 -3.22 7.88
C ASP A 10 31.10 -3.25 9.03
N ILE A 11 32.38 -3.12 8.70
CA ILE A 11 33.47 -3.05 9.69
C ILE A 11 34.01 -1.62 9.70
N SER A 12 34.12 -1.04 10.89
CA SER A 12 34.60 0.33 11.09
C SER A 12 35.56 0.39 12.29
N ASN A 13 36.36 1.45 12.36
CA ASN A 13 37.30 1.67 13.46
C ASN A 13 37.41 3.17 13.79
N ASP A 14 37.06 3.52 15.02
CA ASP A 14 37.09 4.91 15.53
C ASP A 14 38.37 5.21 16.34
N GLY A 15 39.42 4.39 16.17
CA GLY A 15 40.70 4.50 16.88
C GLY A 15 40.75 3.75 18.22
N MET A 16 39.69 3.02 18.57
CA MET A 16 39.62 2.09 19.71
C MET A 16 39.78 0.61 19.31
N GLY A 17 39.89 0.34 18.01
CA GLY A 17 39.93 -1.01 17.43
C GLY A 17 38.75 -1.26 16.49
N PRO A 18 38.84 -2.27 15.60
CA PRO A 18 37.78 -2.60 14.67
C PRO A 18 36.54 -3.12 15.41
N TYR A 19 35.36 -2.67 14.97
CA TYR A 19 34.06 -3.15 15.42
C TYR A 19 33.14 -3.40 14.21
N ALA A 20 32.16 -4.27 14.39
CA ALA A 20 31.16 -4.57 13.38
C ALA A 20 29.86 -3.79 13.65
N ILE A 21 29.26 -3.27 12.58
CA ILE A 21 27.95 -2.63 12.57
C ILE A 21 27.01 -3.58 11.85
N PHE A 22 25.98 -4.08 12.53
CA PHE A 22 24.96 -4.94 11.95
C PHE A 22 23.71 -4.12 11.63
N TYR A 23 23.09 -4.38 10.49
CA TYR A 23 21.93 -3.63 10.01
C TYR A 23 20.68 -4.50 10.03
N CYS A 24 19.56 -3.93 10.48
CA CYS A 24 18.26 -4.51 10.23
C CYS A 24 17.97 -4.49 8.72
N ASP A 25 17.47 -5.59 8.17
CA ASP A 25 17.11 -5.64 6.75
C ASP A 25 15.94 -4.70 6.38
N ARG A 26 15.16 -4.28 7.39
CA ARG A 26 13.90 -3.53 7.23
C ARG A 26 14.03 -2.03 7.53
N ASP A 27 14.40 -1.67 8.75
CA ASP A 27 14.51 -0.27 9.18
C ASP A 27 15.94 0.30 9.08
N GLU A 28 16.89 -0.48 8.57
CA GLU A 28 18.32 -0.14 8.44
C GLU A 28 18.99 0.28 9.76
N ARG A 29 18.37 -0.04 10.90
CA ARG A 29 18.89 0.34 12.21
C ARG A 29 20.22 -0.36 12.48
N GLU A 30 21.15 0.43 12.99
CA GLU A 30 22.50 0.02 13.31
C GLU A 30 22.61 -0.58 14.71
N TYR A 31 23.26 -1.75 14.79
CA TYR A 31 23.63 -2.42 16.02
C TYR A 31 25.14 -2.65 16.04
N ARG A 32 25.83 -1.88 16.88
CA ARG A 32 27.30 -1.86 16.93
C ARG A 32 27.82 -2.83 17.98
N SER A 33 28.80 -3.66 17.63
CA SER A 33 29.55 -4.45 18.60
C SER A 33 30.53 -3.57 19.37
N ASN A 34 30.96 -4.01 20.55
CA ASN A 34 32.11 -3.38 21.19
C ASN A 34 33.39 -3.80 20.45
N PRO A 35 34.35 -2.87 20.26
CA PRO A 35 35.61 -3.22 19.64
C PRO A 35 36.34 -4.25 20.50
N SER A 36 36.87 -5.28 19.84
CA SER A 36 37.75 -6.25 20.45
C SER A 36 39.05 -5.53 20.79
N ILE A 37 39.19 -4.98 21.99
CA ILE A 37 40.48 -4.45 22.47
C ILE A 37 41.35 -5.68 22.72
N GLY A 38 41.92 -6.23 21.64
CA GLY A 38 42.80 -7.39 21.68
C GLY A 38 43.93 -7.11 22.66
N THR A 39 44.01 -7.93 23.71
CA THR A 39 45.23 -8.46 24.37
C THR A 39 46.37 -7.50 24.78
N THR A 40 46.25 -6.20 24.57
CA THR A 40 47.29 -5.20 24.82
C THR A 40 47.50 -4.98 26.32
N ILE A 41 46.50 -5.30 27.15
CA ILE A 41 46.63 -5.24 28.61
C ILE A 41 47.31 -6.50 29.17
N LYS A 42 47.13 -7.68 28.57
CA LYS A 42 47.71 -8.92 29.12
C LYS A 42 49.21 -9.04 28.86
N GLU A 43 49.70 -8.59 27.71
CA GLU A 43 51.14 -8.65 27.40
C GLU A 43 51.97 -7.57 28.13
N ASN A 44 51.41 -6.38 28.35
CA ASN A 44 52.13 -5.32 29.08
C ASN A 44 52.18 -5.57 30.59
N VAL A 45 51.19 -6.25 31.17
CA VAL A 45 51.23 -6.66 32.58
C VAL A 45 52.17 -7.85 32.80
N GLN A 46 52.30 -8.77 31.83
CA GLN A 46 53.24 -9.89 31.95
C GLN A 46 54.71 -9.48 31.87
N ARG A 47 55.05 -8.39 31.15
CA ARG A 47 56.37 -7.75 31.25
C ARG A 47 56.61 -7.01 32.57
N GLY A 48 55.55 -6.50 33.20
CA GLY A 48 55.63 -5.77 34.47
C GLY A 48 55.71 -6.64 35.72
N ALA A 49 55.22 -7.89 35.66
CA ALA A 49 55.13 -8.79 36.82
C ALA A 49 56.30 -9.77 36.96
N LEU A 50 57.20 -9.88 35.98
CA LEU A 50 58.47 -10.60 36.13
C LEU A 50 59.51 -9.68 36.79
N GLY A 51 59.34 -9.51 38.10
CA GLY A 51 60.28 -8.80 38.96
C GLY A 51 61.69 -9.36 38.85
N GLY A 52 62.62 -8.53 38.36
CA GLY A 52 63.89 -8.33 39.05
C GLY A 52 65.07 -9.29 38.84
N PHE A 53 65.07 -10.26 37.91
CA PHE A 53 66.29 -11.10 37.77
C PHE A 53 66.72 -11.55 36.37
N LEU A 54 65.95 -11.34 35.30
CA LEU A 54 66.28 -11.89 33.96
C LEU A 54 66.41 -10.82 32.87
N ARG A 55 66.99 -9.65 33.18
CA ARG A 55 67.18 -8.56 32.20
C ARG A 55 68.29 -8.80 31.16
N ASN A 56 69.07 -9.88 31.26
CA ASN A 56 70.29 -10.04 30.45
C ASN A 56 70.44 -11.39 29.73
N ILE A 57 69.37 -12.18 29.58
CA ILE A 57 69.40 -13.39 28.74
C ILE A 57 68.70 -13.07 27.42
N PRO A 58 69.41 -13.02 26.27
CA PRO A 58 68.75 -12.97 24.99
C PRO A 58 67.99 -14.29 24.80
N ILE A 59 66.65 -14.21 24.79
CA ILE A 59 65.79 -15.34 24.41
C ILE A 59 65.93 -15.52 22.91
N VAL A 60 66.94 -16.28 22.50
CA VAL A 60 67.06 -16.79 21.13
C VAL A 60 66.19 -18.05 21.07
N GLY A 61 64.98 -17.93 20.54
CA GLY A 61 64.13 -19.09 20.27
C GLY A 61 62.66 -18.92 20.63
N ALA A 62 61.95 -18.11 19.83
CA ALA A 62 60.56 -18.35 19.46
C ALA A 62 60.22 -17.35 18.35
N SER A 63 60.25 -17.81 17.11
CA SER A 63 59.69 -17.11 15.97
C SER A 63 58.17 -16.98 16.14
N ALA A 64 57.76 -15.95 16.87
CA ALA A 64 56.47 -15.32 16.71
C ALA A 64 56.76 -13.83 16.58
N ALA A 65 57.16 -13.43 15.37
CA ALA A 65 57.10 -12.05 14.97
C ALA A 65 55.61 -11.68 14.92
N ASN A 66 55.06 -11.24 16.06
CA ASN A 66 53.86 -10.42 16.03
C ASN A 66 54.31 -9.10 15.43
N GLU A 67 54.14 -9.02 14.13
CA GLU A 67 54.20 -7.80 13.35
C GLU A 67 53.32 -6.79 14.09
N VAL A 68 53.96 -5.77 14.68
CA VAL A 68 53.25 -4.64 15.30
C VAL A 68 52.76 -3.78 14.15
N GLU A 69 51.84 -4.33 13.38
CA GLU A 69 51.01 -3.56 12.47
C GLU A 69 50.18 -2.62 13.33
N ASN A 70 49.99 -1.40 12.85
CA ASN A 70 49.46 -0.29 13.63
C ASN A 70 47.96 -0.53 13.91
N ASP A 71 47.67 -1.38 14.90
CA ASP A 71 46.34 -1.92 15.26
C ASP A 71 45.29 -0.82 15.51
N ARG A 72 45.77 0.40 15.75
CA ARG A 72 44.96 1.61 15.87
C ARG A 72 44.15 1.93 14.60
N TYR A 73 44.61 1.54 13.42
CA TYR A 73 43.98 1.87 12.13
C TYR A 73 43.45 0.65 11.38
N ARG A 74 43.44 -0.53 12.00
CA ARG A 74 42.94 -1.74 11.36
C ARG A 74 41.44 -1.64 11.09
N THR A 75 41.02 -1.81 9.84
CA THR A 75 39.60 -1.79 9.43
C THR A 75 39.09 -3.16 9.00
N ASP A 76 39.92 -4.19 9.15
CA ASP A 76 39.58 -5.58 8.91
C ASP A 76 39.44 -6.37 10.22
N MET A 77 38.65 -7.43 10.16
CA MET A 77 38.32 -8.28 11.30
C MET A 77 38.47 -9.75 10.88
N SER A 78 39.11 -10.56 11.71
CA SER A 78 39.19 -12.00 11.49
C SER A 78 37.81 -12.65 11.64
N PRO A 79 37.56 -13.83 11.04
CA PRO A 79 36.28 -14.53 11.17
C PRO A 79 35.89 -14.82 12.64
N GLN A 80 36.87 -15.03 13.52
CA GLN A 80 36.63 -15.27 14.95
C GLN A 80 36.21 -14.00 15.68
N GLU A 81 36.85 -12.87 15.39
CA GLU A 81 36.48 -11.57 15.97
C GLU A 81 35.09 -11.14 15.47
N LEU A 82 34.78 -11.37 14.19
CA LEU A 82 33.46 -11.07 13.61
C LEU A 82 32.37 -11.93 14.26
N GLN A 83 32.65 -13.21 14.49
CA GLN A 83 31.72 -14.09 15.21
C GLN A 83 31.50 -13.61 16.65
N SER A 84 32.57 -13.16 17.34
CA SER A 84 32.44 -12.60 18.69
C SER A 84 31.67 -11.28 18.71
N ALA A 85 31.84 -10.44 17.69
CA ALA A 85 31.07 -9.22 17.50
C ALA A 85 29.58 -9.54 17.27
N TRP A 86 29.30 -10.55 16.45
CA TRP A 86 27.93 -11.05 16.23
C TRP A 86 27.31 -11.62 17.50
N ASP A 87 28.05 -12.40 18.30
CA ASP A 87 27.51 -12.97 19.53
C ASP A 87 27.08 -11.91 20.55
N GLN A 88 27.66 -10.71 20.52
CA GLN A 88 27.23 -9.57 21.35
C GLN A 88 25.89 -8.99 20.90
N THR A 89 25.63 -8.97 19.58
CA THR A 89 24.49 -8.27 18.98
C THR A 89 23.35 -9.20 18.56
N ARG A 90 23.60 -10.50 18.39
CA ARG A 90 22.63 -11.49 17.88
C ARG A 90 21.30 -11.52 18.62
N GLN A 91 21.31 -11.15 19.90
CA GLN A 91 20.10 -11.09 20.72
C GLN A 91 19.07 -10.11 20.18
N PHE A 92 19.50 -9.07 19.47
CA PHE A 92 18.63 -8.02 18.92
C PHE A 92 17.96 -8.39 17.59
N PHE A 93 18.28 -9.56 17.04
CA PHE A 93 17.82 -9.96 15.72
C PHE A 93 17.01 -11.25 15.75
N ARG A 94 16.11 -11.39 14.79
CA ARG A 94 15.34 -12.60 14.51
C ARG A 94 15.24 -12.78 13.00
N GLU A 95 15.17 -14.03 12.56
CA GLU A 95 14.92 -14.38 11.16
C GLU A 95 13.42 -14.64 10.96
N CYS A 96 12.82 -14.00 9.96
CA CYS A 96 11.45 -14.31 9.58
C CYS A 96 11.39 -15.62 8.79
N PRO A 97 10.57 -16.61 9.17
CA PRO A 97 10.48 -17.88 8.45
C PRO A 97 9.84 -17.76 7.06
N THR A 98 9.12 -16.67 6.78
CA THR A 98 8.43 -16.43 5.50
C THR A 98 9.37 -15.78 4.48
N CYS A 99 9.84 -14.56 4.75
CA CYS A 99 10.70 -13.81 3.83
C CYS A 99 12.21 -14.05 4.04
N ARG A 100 12.63 -14.74 5.11
CA ARG A 100 14.05 -14.97 5.50
C ARG A 100 14.87 -13.69 5.74
N GLN A 101 14.21 -12.56 5.92
CA GLN A 101 14.88 -11.33 6.32
C GLN A 101 15.29 -11.43 7.79
N ILE A 102 16.44 -10.84 8.10
CA ILE A 102 16.94 -10.71 9.46
C ILE A 102 16.57 -9.32 9.95
N VAL A 103 15.56 -9.27 10.81
CA VAL A 103 14.97 -8.03 11.32
C VAL A 103 15.33 -7.83 12.78
N CYS A 104 15.33 -6.56 13.21
CA CYS A 104 15.52 -6.22 14.61
C CYS A 104 14.28 -6.57 15.44
N ILE A 105 14.43 -6.77 16.76
CA ILE A 105 13.29 -7.08 17.66
C ILE A 105 12.09 -6.13 17.47
N PRO A 106 12.26 -4.80 17.37
CA PRO A 106 11.14 -3.88 17.11
C PRO A 106 10.31 -4.20 15.87
N ASP A 107 10.95 -4.71 14.82
CA ASP A 107 10.33 -5.08 13.54
C ASP A 107 9.90 -6.56 13.51
N PHE A 108 10.07 -7.28 14.62
CA PHE A 108 9.68 -8.68 14.76
C PHE A 108 8.49 -8.83 15.69
N ASP A 109 7.39 -9.37 15.18
CA ASP A 109 6.23 -9.75 15.98
C ASP A 109 6.53 -11.06 16.71
N GLU A 110 7.12 -10.97 17.91
CA GLU A 110 7.45 -12.15 18.73
C GLU A 110 6.26 -13.09 18.98
N PRO A 111 5.05 -12.59 19.30
CA PRO A 111 3.86 -13.44 19.40
C PRO A 111 3.52 -14.22 18.14
N ALA A 112 3.65 -13.59 16.96
CA ALA A 112 3.34 -14.24 15.69
C ALA A 112 4.50 -15.10 15.18
N GLY A 113 5.75 -14.78 15.53
CA GLY A 113 6.96 -15.42 15.03
C GLY A 113 7.35 -14.97 13.61
N PHE A 114 6.90 -13.79 13.17
CA PHE A 114 7.15 -13.24 11.84
C PHE A 114 7.65 -11.79 11.93
N CYS A 115 8.20 -11.24 10.82
CA CYS A 115 8.35 -9.79 10.72
C CYS A 115 6.96 -9.12 10.66
N ASP A 116 6.90 -7.84 10.94
CA ASP A 116 5.65 -7.05 10.96
C ASP A 116 4.91 -6.98 9.61
N GLU A 117 5.58 -7.11 8.46
CA GLU A 117 4.89 -7.28 7.16
C GLU A 117 4.22 -8.65 7.01
N ASP A 118 4.92 -9.71 7.40
CA ASP A 118 4.45 -11.08 7.23
C ASP A 118 3.59 -11.55 8.42
N SER A 119 3.42 -10.71 9.45
CA SER A 119 2.63 -11.07 10.63
C SER A 119 1.15 -11.19 10.26
N PRO A 120 0.53 -12.39 10.42
CA PRO A 120 -0.90 -12.57 10.19
C PRO A 120 -1.75 -11.73 11.15
N ARG A 121 -1.17 -11.26 12.27
CA ARG A 121 -1.84 -10.40 13.23
C ARG A 121 -2.16 -9.02 12.67
N ALA A 122 -1.46 -8.51 11.65
CA ALA A 122 -1.81 -7.21 11.08
C ALA A 122 -3.26 -7.21 10.57
N ALA A 123 -3.64 -8.25 9.81
CA ALA A 123 -4.99 -8.45 9.31
C ALA A 123 -6.00 -8.76 10.43
N GLU A 124 -5.62 -9.59 11.41
CA GLU A 124 -6.50 -9.91 12.54
C GLU A 124 -6.73 -8.72 13.49
N VAL A 125 -5.72 -7.86 13.69
CA VAL A 125 -5.82 -6.65 14.50
C VAL A 125 -6.63 -5.58 13.78
N GLU A 126 -6.53 -5.46 12.46
CA GLU A 126 -7.42 -4.58 11.69
C GLU A 126 -8.88 -5.07 11.76
N ALA A 127 -9.11 -6.37 11.59
CA ALA A 127 -10.43 -6.97 11.76
C ALA A 127 -10.97 -6.80 13.21
N ALA A 128 -10.12 -7.00 14.23
CA ALA A 128 -10.49 -6.82 15.62
C ALA A 128 -10.77 -5.35 15.96
N LYS A 129 -9.96 -4.40 15.47
CA LYS A 129 -10.21 -2.96 15.61
C LYS A 129 -11.49 -2.53 14.90
N ALA A 130 -11.76 -3.07 13.71
CA ALA A 130 -13.00 -2.82 12.99
C ALA A 130 -14.22 -3.37 13.75
N GLN A 131 -14.12 -4.57 14.32
CA GLN A 131 -15.16 -5.14 15.17
C GLN A 131 -15.38 -4.33 16.45
N GLN A 132 -14.31 -3.89 17.11
CA GLN A 132 -14.39 -3.04 18.31
C GLN A 132 -14.96 -1.66 17.98
N ALA A 133 -14.56 -1.03 16.88
CA ALA A 133 -15.13 0.23 16.42
C ALA A 133 -16.63 0.07 16.09
N ALA A 134 -17.00 -1.02 15.41
CA ALA A 134 -18.41 -1.33 15.12
C ALA A 134 -19.22 -1.57 16.40
N GLN A 135 -18.66 -2.28 17.39
CA GLN A 135 -19.29 -2.52 18.69
C GLN A 135 -19.40 -1.25 19.52
N ALA A 136 -18.37 -0.42 19.55
CA ALA A 136 -18.38 0.88 20.24
C ALA A 136 -19.41 1.81 19.61
N TRP A 137 -19.48 1.85 18.27
CA TRP A 137 -20.45 2.68 17.56
C TRP A 137 -21.88 2.16 17.76
N LYS A 138 -22.08 0.84 17.80
CA LYS A 138 -23.35 0.21 18.18
C LYS A 138 -23.73 0.56 19.62
N GLY A 139 -22.78 0.51 20.56
CA GLY A 139 -23.00 0.90 21.95
C GLY A 139 -23.36 2.37 22.10
N ILE A 140 -22.74 3.27 21.32
CA ILE A 140 -23.11 4.69 21.27
C ILE A 140 -24.51 4.85 20.66
N ALA A 141 -24.83 4.15 19.57
CA ALA A 141 -26.16 4.20 18.94
C ALA A 141 -27.27 3.71 19.89
N ASP A 142 -27.02 2.62 20.62
CA ASP A 142 -27.95 2.05 21.60
C ASP A 142 -28.06 2.92 22.86
N ALA A 143 -26.97 3.55 23.32
CA ALA A 143 -26.97 4.46 24.46
C ALA A 143 -27.65 5.80 24.18
N PHE A 144 -27.59 6.30 22.95
CA PHE A 144 -28.23 7.54 22.53
C PHE A 144 -29.58 7.34 21.81
N GLY A 145 -30.07 6.10 21.72
CA GLY A 145 -31.38 5.79 21.14
C GLY A 145 -31.53 6.11 19.65
N VAL A 146 -30.40 6.22 18.93
CA VAL A 146 -30.35 6.63 17.50
C VAL A 146 -30.34 5.41 16.57
N THR A 147 -30.32 4.18 17.11
CA THR A 147 -30.23 2.91 16.36
C THR A 147 -31.30 2.81 15.25
N GLY A 148 -32.53 3.26 15.52
CA GLY A 148 -33.62 3.23 14.53
C GLY A 148 -33.53 4.30 13.42
N ALA A 149 -32.94 5.46 13.72
CA ALA A 149 -32.80 6.56 12.76
C ALA A 149 -31.59 6.37 11.83
N ILE A 150 -30.50 5.81 12.35
CA ILE A 150 -29.33 5.47 11.55
C ILE A 150 -29.61 4.27 10.65
N GLN A 151 -30.37 3.26 11.10
CA GLN A 151 -30.70 2.10 10.26
C GLN A 151 -31.58 2.48 9.06
N LYS A 152 -32.58 3.36 9.26
CA LYS A 152 -33.36 3.94 8.14
C LYS A 152 -32.53 4.92 7.29
N GLY A 153 -31.60 5.64 7.91
CA GLY A 153 -30.65 6.53 7.23
C GLY A 153 -29.66 5.79 6.33
N MET A 154 -29.05 4.70 6.80
CA MET A 154 -28.13 3.84 6.03
C MET A 154 -28.87 3.03 4.95
N ALA A 155 -30.09 2.55 5.21
CA ALA A 155 -30.89 1.89 4.17
C ALA A 155 -31.24 2.84 3.02
N ASN A 156 -31.58 4.09 3.33
CA ASN A 156 -31.82 5.12 2.31
C ASN A 156 -30.52 5.62 1.66
N ALA A 157 -29.42 5.75 2.41
CA ALA A 157 -28.12 6.18 1.88
C ALA A 157 -27.44 5.11 1.01
N ALA A 158 -27.59 3.82 1.32
CA ALA A 158 -27.12 2.72 0.47
C ALA A 158 -27.94 2.62 -0.83
N ALA A 159 -29.27 2.78 -0.74
CA ALA A 159 -30.13 2.84 -1.92
C ALA A 159 -29.85 4.08 -2.79
N GLN A 160 -29.47 5.21 -2.18
CA GLN A 160 -29.09 6.43 -2.89
C GLN A 160 -27.64 6.40 -3.42
N ALA A 161 -26.73 5.63 -2.79
CA ALA A 161 -25.36 5.45 -3.25
C ALA A 161 -25.25 4.53 -4.47
N GLU A 162 -26.16 3.57 -4.64
CA GLU A 162 -26.22 2.72 -5.84
C GLU A 162 -27.06 3.32 -6.98
N ALA A 163 -28.04 4.19 -6.68
CA ALA A 163 -28.88 4.84 -7.70
C ALA A 163 -28.20 6.04 -8.41
N GLY A 164 -26.96 6.40 -8.03
CA GLY A 164 -26.27 7.60 -8.49
C GLY A 164 -24.84 7.38 -8.99
N GLN A 165 -24.43 6.15 -9.33
CA GLN A 165 -23.10 5.90 -9.90
C GLN A 165 -23.17 5.62 -11.41
N ALA A 166 -22.38 6.38 -12.17
CA ALA A 166 -22.16 6.15 -13.58
C ALA A 166 -21.09 5.08 -13.78
N THR A 167 -21.28 4.22 -14.77
CA THR A 167 -20.38 3.09 -15.04
C THR A 167 -19.76 3.22 -16.42
N CYS A 168 -18.46 2.97 -16.52
CA CYS A 168 -17.76 2.93 -17.79
C CYS A 168 -17.97 1.57 -18.49
N PRO A 169 -18.50 1.53 -19.73
CA PRO A 169 -18.72 0.28 -20.45
C PRO A 169 -17.43 -0.36 -21.00
N THR A 170 -16.32 0.39 -21.07
CA THR A 170 -15.04 -0.10 -21.63
C THR A 170 -14.09 -0.65 -20.58
N ASP A 171 -14.12 -0.07 -19.39
CA ASP A 171 -13.15 -0.31 -18.30
C ASP A 171 -13.83 -0.87 -17.04
N GLY A 172 -15.09 -0.52 -16.81
CA GLY A 172 -15.81 -0.89 -15.60
C GLY A 172 -15.64 0.09 -14.43
N THR A 173 -14.82 1.15 -14.58
CA THR A 173 -14.73 2.22 -13.57
C THR A 173 -16.11 2.77 -13.19
N LYS A 174 -16.38 2.82 -11.88
CA LYS A 174 -17.56 3.48 -11.30
C LYS A 174 -17.21 4.90 -10.88
N ALA A 175 -18.05 5.87 -11.22
CA ALA A 175 -17.86 7.27 -10.88
C ALA A 175 -19.16 7.90 -10.37
N PRO A 176 -19.11 8.99 -9.58
CA PRO A 176 -20.31 9.68 -9.11
C PRO A 176 -21.14 10.24 -10.27
N ALA A 177 -22.47 10.34 -10.09
CA ALA A 177 -23.41 10.89 -11.05
C ALA A 177 -22.96 12.27 -11.57
N GLY A 178 -23.10 12.48 -12.89
CA GLY A 178 -22.72 13.71 -13.59
C GLY A 178 -21.37 13.66 -14.30
N THR A 179 -20.54 12.63 -14.06
CA THR A 179 -19.26 12.43 -14.77
C THR A 179 -19.48 11.96 -16.22
N ARG A 180 -19.35 12.88 -17.18
CA ARG A 180 -19.70 12.61 -18.58
C ARG A 180 -18.71 11.69 -19.30
N PHE A 181 -17.46 11.68 -18.87
CA PHE A 181 -16.36 10.91 -19.48
C PHE A 181 -15.56 10.17 -18.41
N CYS A 182 -15.13 8.95 -18.72
CA CYS A 182 -14.27 8.14 -17.86
C CYS A 182 -12.88 8.79 -17.74
N PRO A 183 -12.35 9.01 -16.52
CA PRO A 183 -11.04 9.62 -16.32
C PRO A 183 -9.86 8.73 -16.75
N HIS A 184 -10.09 7.43 -16.98
CA HIS A 184 -9.04 6.48 -17.33
C HIS A 184 -8.97 6.19 -18.84
N CYS A 185 -10.12 5.96 -19.49
CA CYS A 185 -10.17 5.63 -20.92
C CYS A 185 -10.85 6.69 -21.81
N GLY A 186 -11.39 7.77 -21.24
CA GLY A 186 -12.02 8.86 -21.98
C GLY A 186 -13.39 8.53 -22.60
N SER A 187 -13.89 7.30 -22.46
CA SER A 187 -15.20 6.91 -23.02
C SER A 187 -16.37 7.53 -22.26
N GLN A 188 -17.49 7.73 -22.95
CA GLN A 188 -18.68 8.33 -22.36
C GLN A 188 -19.29 7.37 -21.33
N MET A 189 -19.53 7.86 -20.11
CA MET A 189 -20.05 7.01 -19.03
C MET A 189 -21.56 6.84 -19.13
N THR A 190 -22.05 5.65 -18.78
CA THR A 190 -23.48 5.35 -18.70
C THR A 190 -24.02 5.88 -17.39
N GLN A 191 -24.85 6.93 -17.45
CA GLN A 191 -25.42 7.59 -16.27
C GLN A 191 -26.71 6.87 -15.79
N PRO A 192 -26.90 6.67 -14.48
CA PRO A 192 -28.16 6.20 -13.94
C PRO A 192 -29.21 7.33 -14.04
N GLY A 193 -30.35 7.05 -14.67
CA GLY A 193 -31.45 8.01 -14.84
C GLY A 193 -31.49 8.75 -16.18
N THR A 194 -30.44 8.67 -17.01
CA THR A 194 -30.50 9.04 -18.44
C THR A 194 -30.05 7.87 -19.27
N SER A 195 -30.94 6.88 -19.38
CA SER A 195 -30.84 5.86 -20.41
C SER A 195 -31.28 6.50 -21.73
N PRO A 196 -30.45 6.61 -22.78
CA PRO A 196 -30.94 6.90 -24.12
C PRO A 196 -31.58 5.66 -24.77
N ALA A 197 -32.34 4.89 -23.97
CA ALA A 197 -33.05 3.70 -24.38
C ALA A 197 -34.48 3.63 -23.81
N ALA A 198 -35.10 4.78 -23.52
CA ALA A 198 -36.51 4.84 -23.15
C ALA A 198 -37.15 6.22 -23.46
N ALA A 199 -37.13 6.66 -24.72
CA ALA A 199 -38.03 7.72 -25.21
C ALA A 199 -38.14 7.74 -26.75
N ALA A 200 -38.50 6.62 -27.37
CA ALA A 200 -39.23 6.54 -28.64
C ALA A 200 -39.41 5.05 -28.94
N GLY A 201 -40.64 4.55 -28.86
CA GLY A 201 -40.94 3.21 -29.38
C GLY A 201 -40.55 3.11 -30.86
N PRO A 202 -40.37 1.90 -31.39
CA PRO A 202 -40.10 1.70 -32.81
C PRO A 202 -41.22 2.36 -33.62
N SER A 203 -40.95 3.52 -34.23
CA SER A 203 -41.88 4.16 -35.14
C SER A 203 -41.91 3.34 -36.43
N THR A 204 -43.08 2.83 -36.80
CA THR A 204 -43.24 2.13 -38.08
C THR A 204 -43.36 3.15 -39.21
N CYS A 205 -42.79 2.81 -40.37
CA CYS A 205 -42.96 3.62 -41.55
C CYS A 205 -44.44 3.66 -41.95
N ALA A 206 -45.01 4.87 -42.06
CA ALA A 206 -46.42 5.04 -42.40
C ALA A 206 -46.79 4.53 -43.81
N SER A 207 -45.80 4.34 -44.70
CA SER A 207 -46.03 3.87 -46.08
C SER A 207 -45.79 2.38 -46.28
N CYS A 208 -44.81 1.77 -45.59
CA CYS A 208 -44.44 0.36 -45.81
C CYS A 208 -44.51 -0.52 -44.56
N GLY A 209 -44.80 0.06 -43.39
CA GLY A 209 -44.93 -0.68 -42.12
C GLY A 209 -43.61 -1.13 -41.48
N THR A 210 -42.45 -0.98 -42.14
CA THR A 210 -41.15 -1.37 -41.59
C THR A 210 -40.83 -0.59 -40.31
N ALA A 211 -40.31 -1.27 -39.29
CA ALA A 211 -39.81 -0.63 -38.07
C ALA A 211 -38.62 0.30 -38.40
N LEU A 212 -38.72 1.57 -38.03
CA LEU A 212 -37.66 2.56 -38.19
C LEU A 212 -36.87 2.67 -36.89
N ALA A 213 -35.53 2.67 -37.01
CA ALA A 213 -34.65 3.01 -35.91
C ALA A 213 -34.74 4.51 -35.58
N ALA A 214 -34.56 4.86 -34.30
CA ALA A 214 -34.65 6.25 -33.84
C ALA A 214 -33.64 7.16 -34.57
N GLY A 215 -34.11 8.30 -35.07
CA GLY A 215 -33.27 9.32 -35.72
C GLY A 215 -33.04 9.17 -37.23
N MET A 216 -33.62 8.16 -37.88
CA MET A 216 -33.61 8.05 -39.34
C MET A 216 -34.43 9.18 -39.97
N LYS A 217 -33.91 9.87 -41.00
CA LYS A 217 -34.65 10.90 -41.78
C LYS A 217 -35.51 10.31 -42.89
N PHE A 218 -35.14 9.13 -43.39
CA PHE A 218 -35.82 8.41 -44.48
C PHE A 218 -35.90 6.93 -44.15
N CYS A 219 -36.96 6.26 -44.59
CA CYS A 219 -37.08 4.82 -44.50
C CYS A 219 -36.07 4.14 -45.46
N PRO A 220 -35.24 3.19 -45.00
CA PRO A 220 -34.27 2.51 -45.85
C PRO A 220 -34.91 1.60 -46.91
N ASP A 221 -36.14 1.12 -46.68
CA ASP A 221 -36.83 0.20 -47.61
C ASP A 221 -37.68 0.90 -48.67
N CYS A 222 -38.35 2.00 -48.33
CA CYS A 222 -39.27 2.67 -49.25
C CYS A 222 -38.91 4.12 -49.58
N GLY A 223 -37.89 4.70 -48.93
CA GLY A 223 -37.45 6.07 -49.16
C GLY A 223 -38.37 7.17 -48.60
N THR A 224 -39.54 6.83 -48.04
CA THR A 224 -40.45 7.82 -47.44
C THR A 224 -39.81 8.49 -46.23
N ALA A 225 -39.97 9.81 -46.11
CA ALA A 225 -39.45 10.58 -44.98
C ALA A 225 -40.04 10.10 -43.65
N ALA A 226 -39.19 9.85 -42.67
CA ALA A 226 -39.59 9.41 -41.34
C ALA A 226 -40.08 10.61 -40.51
N PRO A 227 -41.10 10.43 -39.64
CA PRO A 227 -41.64 11.50 -38.82
C PRO A 227 -40.54 12.04 -37.88
N GLN A 228 -40.09 13.27 -38.13
CA GLN A 228 -39.10 13.94 -37.30
C GLN A 228 -39.79 14.69 -36.16
N PRO A 229 -39.34 14.55 -34.90
CA PRO A 229 -39.79 15.43 -33.84
C PRO A 229 -39.26 16.85 -34.09
N LYS A 230 -40.17 17.84 -34.09
CA LYS A 230 -39.85 19.26 -34.29
C LYS A 230 -39.03 19.77 -33.10
N ALA A 231 -38.02 20.62 -33.32
CA ALA A 231 -37.30 21.29 -32.24
C ALA A 231 -37.92 22.66 -31.93
N CYS A 232 -37.94 23.04 -30.65
CA CYS A 232 -38.37 24.38 -30.25
C CYS A 232 -37.40 25.45 -30.79
N ALA A 233 -37.92 26.46 -31.49
CA ALA A 233 -37.11 27.54 -32.07
C ALA A 233 -36.37 28.40 -31.02
N SER A 234 -36.88 28.46 -29.79
CA SER A 234 -36.34 29.34 -28.74
C SER A 234 -35.30 28.66 -27.86
N CYS A 235 -35.47 27.37 -27.52
CA CYS A 235 -34.59 26.67 -26.57
C CYS A 235 -33.97 25.37 -27.13
N GLY A 236 -34.30 25.00 -28.38
CA GLY A 236 -33.77 23.80 -29.03
C GLY A 236 -34.28 22.48 -28.46
N THR A 237 -35.17 22.49 -27.46
CA THR A 237 -35.70 21.26 -26.87
C THR A 237 -36.62 20.55 -27.87
N GLN A 238 -36.48 19.24 -27.97
CA GLN A 238 -37.25 18.40 -28.89
C GLN A 238 -38.72 18.35 -28.45
N LEU A 239 -39.62 18.81 -29.30
CA LEU A 239 -41.06 18.82 -29.09
C LEU A 239 -41.66 17.52 -29.63
N THR A 240 -42.62 16.97 -28.91
CA THR A 240 -43.49 15.92 -29.45
C THR A 240 -44.37 16.50 -30.55
N ALA A 241 -44.80 15.67 -31.50
CA ALA A 241 -45.49 16.10 -32.72
C ALA A 241 -46.75 16.97 -32.47
N ASP A 242 -47.36 16.85 -31.30
CA ASP A 242 -48.61 17.53 -30.91
C ASP A 242 -48.46 18.59 -29.79
N ALA A 243 -47.23 18.91 -29.35
CA ALA A 243 -47.02 19.85 -28.26
C ALA A 243 -47.23 21.31 -28.70
N LYS A 244 -48.35 21.94 -28.31
CA LYS A 244 -48.68 23.37 -28.59
C LYS A 244 -47.77 24.37 -27.86
N PHE A 245 -47.15 23.96 -26.75
CA PHE A 245 -46.25 24.78 -25.93
C PHE A 245 -45.01 23.98 -25.57
N CYS A 246 -43.86 24.64 -25.51
CA CYS A 246 -42.63 23.99 -25.10
C CYS A 246 -42.65 23.70 -23.58
N PRO A 247 -42.47 22.45 -23.14
CA PRO A 247 -42.46 22.10 -21.73
C PRO A 247 -41.25 22.66 -20.96
N ASN A 248 -40.22 23.13 -21.66
CA ASN A 248 -39.00 23.64 -21.05
C ASN A 248 -39.01 25.17 -20.90
N CYS A 249 -39.43 25.90 -21.94
CA CYS A 249 -39.38 27.38 -21.94
C CYS A 249 -40.74 28.07 -22.06
N GLY A 250 -41.84 27.31 -22.16
CA GLY A 250 -43.20 27.86 -22.22
C GLY A 250 -43.57 28.57 -23.52
N THR A 251 -42.64 28.73 -24.48
CA THR A 251 -42.95 29.38 -25.77
C THR A 251 -43.84 28.48 -26.63
N PRO A 252 -44.83 29.05 -27.35
CA PRO A 252 -45.69 28.27 -28.24
C PRO A 252 -44.85 27.60 -29.34
N SER A 253 -45.20 26.36 -29.67
CA SER A 253 -44.58 25.64 -30.79
C SER A 253 -44.99 26.31 -32.11
N ALA A 254 -44.02 26.74 -32.91
CA ALA A 254 -44.28 27.21 -34.28
C ALA A 254 -44.55 26.03 -35.24
#